data_AF-A0A914S4L6-F1
#
_entry.id   AF-A0A914S4L6-F1
#
_cell.length_a   1.000
_cell.length_b   1.000
_cell.length_c   1.000
_cell.angle_alpha   90.00
_cell.angle_beta   90.00
_cell.angle_gamma   90.00
#
_symmetry.space_group_name_H-M   'P 1'
#
loop_
_entity.id
_entity.type
_entity.pdbx_description
1 polymer ?
#
loop_
_entity_poly.entity_id
_entity_poly.type
_entity_poly.pdbx_seq_one_letter_code
_entity_poly.pdbx_strand_id
1 'polypeptide(L)'
;MAELIILPSGKKVGHDWTIDHKLGAGSFGAVYRCSNSKGEIFALKVSIVLKNMEEIGRFKRSCRSDIPMKQLFGGCPREYIDLMRLIDGGKFFDEPKYGMMYSILRKALNNLGVQVRPTST
;
A
#
# COMPACT_ATOMS: atom_id res chain seq x y z
N MET A 1 -20.47 3.12 9.64
CA MET A 1 -20.13 1.82 9.03
C MET A 1 -19.42 2.09 7.72
N ALA A 2 -18.27 1.47 7.49
CA ALA A 2 -17.58 1.52 6.20
C ALA A 2 -18.14 0.42 5.30
N GLU A 3 -18.47 0.75 4.04
CA GLU A 3 -19.02 -0.20 3.09
C GLU A 3 -17.98 -0.56 2.02
N LEU A 4 -17.82 -1.85 1.76
CA LEU A 4 -16.97 -2.34 0.69
C LEU A 4 -17.79 -2.43 -0.60
N ILE A 5 -17.38 -1.70 -1.64
CA ILE A 5 -17.98 -1.85 -2.96
C ILE A 5 -17.60 -3.23 -3.53
N ILE A 6 -18.61 -4.04 -3.82
CA ILE A 6 -18.47 -5.32 -4.52
C ILE A 6 -18.68 -5.09 -6.02
N LEU A 7 -17.72 -5.55 -6.84
CA LEU A 7 -17.82 -5.47 -8.29
C LEU A 7 -18.04 -6.89 -8.86
N PRO A 8 -19.21 -7.16 -9.49
CA PRO A 8 -19.45 -8.45 -10.12
C PRO A 8 -18.60 -8.64 -11.39
N SER A 9 -18.39 -9.90 -11.75
CA SER A 9 -17.77 -10.29 -13.02
C SER A 9 -18.55 -9.73 -14.21
N GLY A 10 -17.85 -9.29 -15.25
CA GLY A 10 -18.41 -8.66 -16.45
C GLY A 10 -18.83 -7.21 -16.28
N LYS A 11 -18.74 -6.63 -15.06
CA LYS A 11 -19.08 -5.22 -14.85
C LYS A 11 -18.11 -4.31 -15.63
N LYS A 12 -18.65 -3.38 -16.40
CA LYS A 12 -17.86 -2.31 -17.02
C LYS A 12 -17.65 -1.17 -16.03
N VAL A 13 -16.41 -0.68 -15.94
CA VAL A 13 -15.99 0.43 -15.07
C VAL A 13 -15.30 1.48 -15.93
N GLY A 14 -15.78 2.72 -15.87
CA GLY A 14 -15.36 3.74 -16.82
C GLY A 14 -15.70 3.36 -18.26
N HIS A 15 -14.88 3.82 -19.21
CA HIS A 15 -15.13 3.59 -20.64
C HIS A 15 -14.60 2.23 -21.13
N ASP A 16 -13.40 1.83 -20.68
CA ASP A 16 -12.66 0.73 -21.31
C ASP A 16 -12.38 -0.47 -20.41
N TRP A 17 -12.79 -0.45 -19.14
CA TRP A 17 -12.41 -1.51 -18.19
C TRP A 17 -13.54 -2.49 -17.95
N THR A 18 -13.23 -3.78 -18.00
CA THR A 18 -14.16 -4.87 -17.64
C THR A 18 -13.61 -5.65 -16.46
N ILE A 19 -14.42 -5.84 -15.42
CA ILE A 19 -14.05 -6.63 -14.24
C ILE A 19 -14.18 -8.11 -14.59
N ASP A 20 -13.16 -8.89 -14.26
CA ASP A 20 -13.14 -10.32 -14.46
C ASP A 20 -13.57 -11.05 -13.17
N HIS A 21 -12.72 -11.05 -12.15
CA HIS A 21 -13.03 -11.63 -10.84
C HIS A 21 -12.21 -10.98 -9.73
N LYS A 22 -12.62 -11.22 -8.49
CA LYS A 22 -11.91 -10.75 -7.30
C LYS A 22 -10.63 -11.57 -7.09
N LEU A 23 -9.50 -10.87 -6.99
CA LEU A 23 -8.20 -11.47 -6.66
C LEU A 23 -8.00 -11.60 -5.15
N GLY A 24 -8.53 -10.67 -4.36
CA GLY A 24 -8.41 -10.72 -2.91
C GLY A 24 -9.11 -9.56 -2.20
N ALA A 25 -9.30 -9.69 -0.88
CA ALA A 25 -9.75 -8.60 -0.03
C ALA A 25 -8.81 -8.46 1.17
N GLY A 26 -8.58 -7.21 1.56
CA GLY A 26 -7.93 -6.86 2.81
C GLY A 26 -8.73 -5.80 3.56
N SER A 27 -8.19 -5.37 4.69
CA SER A 27 -8.79 -4.37 5.58
C SER A 27 -9.12 -3.02 4.92
N PHE A 28 -8.43 -2.67 3.84
CA PHE A 28 -8.58 -1.37 3.15
C PHE A 28 -9.22 -1.51 1.75
N GLY A 29 -9.87 -2.64 1.48
CA GLY A 29 -10.61 -2.85 0.25
C GLY A 29 -10.20 -4.10 -0.52
N ALA A 30 -10.74 -4.26 -1.72
CA ALA A 30 -10.58 -5.46 -2.54
C ALA A 30 -9.77 -5.19 -3.81
N VAL A 31 -9.06 -6.20 -4.28
CA VAL A 31 -8.35 -6.18 -5.56
C VAL A 31 -9.13 -7.08 -6.52
N TYR A 32 -9.36 -6.59 -7.73
CA TYR A 32 -10.02 -7.33 -8.80
C TYR A 32 -9.07 -7.43 -9.99
N ARG A 33 -9.16 -8.51 -10.74
CA ARG A 33 -8.59 -8.60 -12.08
C ARG A 33 -9.54 -7.85 -13.02
N CYS A 34 -8.98 -7.02 -13.89
CA CYS A 34 -9.74 -6.36 -14.95
C CYS A 34 -8.96 -6.42 -16.25
N SER A 35 -9.67 -6.24 -17.36
CA SER A 35 -9.06 -6.09 -18.68
C SER A 35 -9.50 -4.78 -19.33
N ASN A 36 -8.64 -4.20 -20.16
CA ASN A 36 -9.02 -3.07 -21.01
C ASN A 36 -9.64 -3.53 -22.34
N SER A 37 -10.01 -2.58 -23.21
CA SER A 37 -10.58 -2.84 -24.54
C SER A 37 -9.62 -3.57 -25.50
N LYS A 38 -8.31 -3.55 -25.23
CA LYS A 38 -7.29 -4.29 -25.99
C LYS A 38 -7.07 -5.72 -25.48
N GLY A 39 -7.74 -6.11 -24.39
CA GLY A 39 -7.56 -7.42 -23.74
C GLY A 39 -6.36 -7.50 -22.81
N GLU A 40 -5.68 -6.38 -22.53
CA GLU A 40 -4.57 -6.35 -21.58
C GLU A 40 -5.08 -6.46 -20.13
N ILE A 41 -4.38 -7.21 -19.29
CA ILE A 41 -4.83 -7.58 -17.94
C ILE A 41 -4.17 -6.71 -16.87
N PHE A 42 -4.96 -6.24 -15.92
CA PHE A 42 -4.53 -5.39 -14.82
C PHE A 42 -5.19 -5.80 -13.50
N ALA A 43 -4.68 -5.24 -12.40
CA ALA A 43 -5.27 -5.35 -11.07
C ALA A 43 -5.90 -4.01 -10.65
N LEU A 44 -7.22 -3.98 -10.48
CA LEU A 44 -7.96 -2.84 -9.96
C LEU A 44 -8.08 -2.94 -8.43
N LYS A 45 -7.44 -2.01 -7.71
CA LYS A 45 -7.66 -1.85 -6.27
C LYS A 45 -8.88 -0.96 -6.03
N VAL A 46 -9.93 -1.51 -5.46
CA VAL A 46 -11.07 -0.78 -4.93
C VAL A 46 -10.83 -0.51 -3.45
N SER A 47 -10.74 0.76 -3.07
CA SER A 47 -10.70 1.18 -1.67
C SER A 47 -12.10 1.24 -1.07
N ILE A 48 -12.20 1.03 0.25
CA ILE A 48 -13.43 1.33 0.98
C ILE A 48 -13.80 2.81 0.76
N VAL A 49 -15.09 3.10 0.64
CA VAL A 49 -15.55 4.49 0.58
C VAL A 49 -15.65 5.01 2.00
N LEU A 50 -14.53 5.45 2.56
CA LEU A 50 -14.58 6.42 3.64
C LEU A 50 -14.69 7.79 2.98
N LYS A 51 -15.71 8.57 3.36
CA LYS A 51 -15.96 9.91 2.80
C LYS A 51 -14.79 10.87 3.01
N ASN A 52 -13.86 10.53 3.91
CA ASN A 52 -12.71 11.35 4.27
C ASN A 52 -11.39 10.56 4.15
N MET A 53 -10.47 11.04 3.32
CA MET A 53 -9.12 10.48 3.13
C MET A 53 -8.29 10.50 4.42
N GLU A 54 -8.50 11.49 5.30
CA GLU A 54 -7.85 11.53 6.61
C GLU A 54 -8.30 10.37 7.50
N GLU A 55 -9.58 9.97 7.39
CA GLU A 55 -10.13 8.85 8.15
C GLU A 55 -9.52 7.52 7.68
N ILE A 56 -9.30 7.35 6.36
CA ILE A 56 -8.52 6.23 5.82
C ILE A 56 -7.10 6.24 6.39
N GLY A 57 -6.46 7.40 6.43
CA GLY A 57 -5.11 7.56 7.01
C GLY A 57 -5.07 7.20 8.50
N ARG A 58 -6.05 7.66 9.29
CA ARG A 58 -6.20 7.30 10.71
C ARG A 58 -6.43 5.80 10.89
N PHE A 59 -7.31 5.18 10.10
CA PHE A 59 -7.58 3.74 10.18
C PHE A 59 -6.35 2.90 9.79
N LYS A 60 -5.61 3.32 8.75
CA LYS A 60 -4.32 2.70 8.39
C LYS A 60 -3.34 2.77 9.56
N ARG A 61 -3.25 3.91 10.24
CA ARG A 61 -2.39 4.10 11.42
C ARG A 61 -2.83 3.25 12.62
N SER A 62 -4.14 3.16 12.89
CA SER A 62 -4.65 2.38 14.02
C SER A 62 -4.38 0.88 13.89
N CYS A 63 -4.30 0.33 12.67
CA CYS A 63 -3.89 -1.06 12.47
C CYS A 63 -2.39 -1.32 12.73
N ARG A 64 -1.61 -0.28 13.04
CA ARG A 64 -0.15 -0.33 13.21
C ARG A 64 0.31 0.11 14.61
N SER A 65 -0.59 0.22 15.58
CA SER A 65 -0.23 0.56 16.96
C SER A 65 0.37 -0.63 17.72
N ASP A 66 1.44 -0.38 18.48
CA ASP A 66 2.08 -1.28 19.47
C ASP A 66 2.32 -2.74 19.06
N ILE A 67 1.41 -3.65 19.46
CA ILE A 67 1.57 -5.10 19.36
C ILE A 67 1.62 -5.55 17.89
N PRO A 68 0.68 -5.12 17.01
CA PRO A 68 0.76 -5.29 15.57
C PRO A 68 2.10 -4.88 14.96
N MET A 69 2.75 -3.81 15.44
CA MET A 69 3.99 -3.33 14.86
C MET A 69 5.17 -4.28 15.13
N LYS A 70 5.23 -4.85 16.34
CA LYS A 70 6.23 -5.85 16.72
C LYS A 70 6.00 -7.18 16.01
N GLN A 71 4.75 -7.57 15.80
CA GLN A 71 4.42 -8.77 15.01
C GLN A 71 4.76 -8.58 13.53
N LEU A 72 4.47 -7.40 12.97
CA LEU A 72 4.69 -7.08 11.57
C LEU A 72 6.18 -7.05 11.20
N PHE A 73 7.02 -6.52 12.09
CA PHE A 73 8.47 -6.37 11.86
C PHE A 73 9.31 -7.32 12.72
N GLY A 74 8.72 -8.38 13.26
CA GLY A 74 9.46 -9.39 14.02
C GLY A 74 10.55 -10.04 13.15
N GLY A 75 11.81 -9.89 13.54
CA GLY A 75 12.96 -10.38 12.77
C GLY A 75 13.40 -9.48 11.60
N CYS A 76 12.71 -8.37 11.35
CA CYS A 76 13.13 -7.37 10.36
C CYS A 76 14.15 -6.36 10.93
N PRO A 77 14.91 -5.65 10.08
CA PRO A 77 15.76 -4.54 10.50
C PRO A 77 14.97 -3.48 11.28
N ARG A 78 15.58 -2.92 12.32
CA ARG A 78 14.92 -1.91 13.17
C ARG A 78 14.60 -0.63 12.39
N GLU A 79 15.36 -0.35 11.35
CA GLU A 79 15.13 0.75 10.41
C GLU A 79 13.75 0.69 9.75
N TYR A 80 13.14 -0.48 9.61
CA TYR A 80 11.79 -0.60 9.05
C TYR A 80 10.73 -0.01 10.00
N ILE A 81 10.97 -0.08 11.31
CA ILE A 81 10.12 0.56 12.32
C ILE A 81 10.26 2.09 12.19
N ASP A 82 11.48 2.58 12.02
CA ASP A 82 11.74 4.01 11.85
C ASP A 82 11.13 4.54 10.55
N LEU A 83 11.23 3.78 9.46
CA LEU A 83 10.58 4.09 8.19
C LEU A 83 9.06 4.13 8.35
N MET A 84 8.49 3.18 9.10
CA MET A 84 7.04 3.16 9.32
C MET A 84 6.56 4.35 10.15
N ARG A 85 7.31 4.75 11.18
CA ARG A 85 7.04 5.97 11.96
C ARG A 85 7.13 7.23 11.08
N LEU A 86 8.11 7.30 10.18
CA LEU A 86 8.25 8.40 9.22
C LEU A 86 7.03 8.50 8.30
N ILE A 87 6.54 7.38 7.78
CA ILE A 87 5.32 7.31 6.96
C ILE A 87 4.09 7.76 7.76
N ASP A 88 3.98 7.33 9.01
CA ASP A 88 2.83 7.67 9.86
C ASP A 88 2.78 9.12 10.32
N GLY A 89 3.93 9.79 10.39
CA GLY A 89 4.01 11.22 10.64
C GLY A 89 3.54 12.11 9.49
N GLY A 90 3.30 11.54 8.30
CA GLY A 90 2.81 12.28 7.13
C GLY A 90 1.30 12.46 7.09
N LYS A 91 0.85 13.50 6.38
CA LYS A 91 -0.55 13.68 5.96
C LYS A 91 -0.76 13.11 4.55
N PHE A 92 -2.03 12.96 4.18
CA PHE A 92 -2.41 12.32 2.91
C PHE A 92 -1.91 13.08 1.67
N PHE A 93 -1.90 14.41 1.73
CA PHE A 93 -1.47 15.28 0.63
C PHE A 93 -0.02 15.78 0.79
N ASP A 94 0.69 15.31 1.83
CA ASP A 94 2.09 15.70 2.02
C ASP A 94 2.95 15.00 0.96
N GLU A 95 3.94 15.72 0.43
CA GLU A 95 4.97 15.12 -0.38
C GLU A 95 5.81 14.13 0.47
N PRO A 96 6.01 12.88 0.02
CA PRO A 96 6.83 11.94 0.76
C PRO A 96 8.28 12.42 0.89
N LYS A 97 8.84 12.30 2.08
CA LYS A 97 10.25 12.65 2.36
C LYS A 97 11.20 11.58 1.82
N TYR A 98 11.24 11.41 0.49
CA TYR A 98 11.99 10.35 -0.19
C TYR A 98 13.46 10.28 0.22
N GLY A 99 14.15 11.42 0.34
CA GLY A 99 15.55 11.44 0.78
C GLY A 99 15.76 10.79 2.14
N MET A 100 14.87 11.04 3.10
CA MET A 100 14.92 10.41 4.42
C MET A 100 14.59 8.92 4.35
N MET A 101 13.57 8.54 3.58
CA MET A 101 13.22 7.13 3.39
C MET A 101 14.38 6.32 2.79
N TYR A 102 15.05 6.86 1.77
CA TYR A 102 16.22 6.22 1.16
C TYR A 102 17.41 6.13 2.12
N SER A 103 17.62 7.15 2.95
CA SER A 103 18.67 7.12 3.98
C SER A 103 18.44 6.00 4.99
N ILE A 104 17.20 5.84 5.47
CA ILE A 104 16.82 4.77 6.40
C ILE A 104 16.99 3.38 5.76
N LEU A 105 16.53 3.20 4.53
CA LEU A 105 16.68 1.94 3.80
C LEU A 105 18.15 1.59 3.55
N ARG A 106 18.98 2.58 3.18
CA ARG A 106 20.41 2.37 2.98
C ARG A 106 21.12 2.00 4.28
N LYS A 107 20.74 2.63 5.40
CA LYS A 107 21.22 2.25 6.73
C LYS A 107 20.87 0.79 7.07
N ALA A 108 19.66 0.35 6.75
CA ALA A 108 19.24 -1.04 6.95
C ALA A 108 20.12 -2.02 6.16
N LEU A 109 20.38 -1.72 4.89
CA LEU A 109 21.22 -2.55 4.02
C LEU A 109 22.67 -2.63 4.53
N ASN A 110 23.24 -1.50 4.95
CA ASN A 110 24.58 -1.45 5.53
C ASN A 110 24.67 -2.29 6.81
N ASN A 111 23.69 -2.18 7.70
CA ASN A 111 23.65 -2.94 8.97
C ASN A 111 23.48 -4.45 8.75
N LEU A 112 22.87 -4.86 7.64
CA LEU A 112 22.77 -6.25 7.22
C LEU A 112 24.01 -6.73 6.43
N GLY A 113 24.99 -5.87 6.17
CA GLY A 113 26.17 -6.21 5.36
C GLY A 113 25.86 -6.40 3.87
N VAL A 114 24.72 -5.91 3.38
CA VAL A 114 24.30 -6.06 1.98
C VAL A 114 24.96 -4.98 1.13
N GLN A 115 25.76 -5.38 0.15
CA GLN A 115 26.33 -4.45 -0.83
C GLN A 115 25.28 -4.03 -1.86
N VAL A 116 25.04 -2.72 -1.94
CA VAL A 116 24.16 -2.13 -2.96
C VAL A 116 24.97 -1.92 -4.24
N ARG A 117 24.60 -2.62 -5.32
CA ARG A 117 25.17 -2.38 -6.64
C ARG A 117 24.44 -1.19 -7.29
N PRO A 118 25.15 -0.17 -7.81
CA PRO A 118 24.51 0.86 -8.61
C PRO A 118 23.90 0.22 -9.85
N THR A 119 22.67 0.58 -10.16
CA THR A 119 22.04 0.24 -11.45
C THR A 119 22.69 1.11 -12.50
N SER A 120 23.51 0.51 -13.37
CA SER A 120 23.99 1.17 -14.58
C SER A 120 22.78 1.66 -15.36
N THR A 121 22.68 2.99 -15.52
CA THR A 121 21.73 3.63 -16.44
C THR A 121 22.52 4.14 -17.63
#